data_AF-A0A941MBY2-F1
#
_entry.id   AF-A0A941MBY2-F1
#
_cell.length_a   1.000
_cell.length_b   1.000
_cell.length_c   1.000
_cell.angle_alpha   90.00
_cell.angle_beta   90.00
_cell.angle_gamma   90.00
#
_symmetry.space_group_name_H-M   'P 1'
#
loop_
_entity.id
_entity.type
_entity.pdbx_description
1 polymer ?
#
loop_
_entity_poly.entity_id
_entity_poly.type
_entity_poly.pdbx_seq_one_letter_code
_entity_poly.pdbx_strand_id
1 'polypeptide(L)'
;MNVRLISFLLAVGLAVAASNANAECTMNEIEKPNTRIGVCRQQPGIASGYGCTSLLMKEQVADQFQQIALARRCGFNAEADKLEKFYGQTTPYVISLYECIDTSVDRADVETKAKAEVDKNLAKLPAGCPADLKEKMSKRLPKLIEIDERSLAEMKALAAKINLTPEVSK
;
A
#
# COMPACT_ATOMS: atom_id res chain seq x y z
N MET A 1 28.46 -21.44 -9.99
CA MET A 1 28.56 -19.97 -9.95
C MET A 1 27.18 -19.42 -10.24
N ASN A 2 26.51 -18.89 -9.22
CA ASN A 2 25.09 -18.56 -9.22
C ASN A 2 24.81 -17.24 -9.94
N VAL A 3 24.12 -17.36 -11.07
CA VAL A 3 23.47 -16.29 -11.82
C VAL A 3 22.24 -15.87 -11.02
N ARG A 4 22.32 -14.75 -10.31
CA ARG A 4 21.21 -13.96 -9.75
C ARG A 4 21.82 -12.87 -8.86
N LEU A 5 22.14 -11.73 -9.44
CA LEU A 5 21.99 -10.41 -8.82
C LEU A 5 22.52 -9.37 -9.82
N ILE A 6 21.74 -8.31 -10.01
CA ILE A 6 22.19 -7.01 -10.54
C ILE A 6 22.44 -6.97 -12.06
N SER A 7 21.35 -6.96 -12.84
CA SER A 7 21.36 -6.44 -14.21
C SER A 7 20.17 -5.50 -14.44
N PHE A 8 19.98 -4.55 -13.52
CA PHE A 8 18.91 -3.55 -13.55
C PHE A 8 19.44 -2.11 -13.70
N LEU A 9 20.55 -1.95 -14.43
CA LEU A 9 21.11 -0.66 -14.80
C LEU A 9 21.41 -0.65 -16.30
N LEU A 10 21.00 0.44 -16.95
CA LEU A 10 21.25 0.84 -18.35
C LEU A 10 20.26 0.33 -19.42
N ALA A 11 19.32 1.20 -19.80
CA ALA A 11 19.43 1.98 -21.05
C ALA A 11 18.08 2.66 -21.36
N VAL A 12 17.97 3.95 -21.07
CA VAL A 12 16.84 4.79 -21.52
C VAL A 12 17.40 5.85 -22.46
N GLY A 13 17.08 5.70 -23.75
CA GLY A 13 17.30 6.69 -24.78
C GLY A 13 15.97 7.17 -25.35
N LEU A 14 15.72 8.47 -25.18
CA LEU A 14 14.89 9.40 -25.98
C LEU A 14 13.38 9.13 -26.22
N ALA A 15 12.57 10.03 -25.63
CA ALA A 15 11.50 10.90 -26.21
C ALA A 15 10.45 10.28 -27.17
N VAL A 16 9.14 10.57 -27.10
CA VAL A 16 8.46 11.88 -27.16
C VAL A 16 6.98 11.75 -26.71
N ALA A 17 6.55 12.75 -25.92
CA ALA A 17 5.24 13.40 -25.73
C ALA A 17 3.88 12.71 -26.06
N ALA A 18 2.98 12.75 -25.06
CA ALA A 18 1.78 13.62 -25.00
C ALA A 18 0.51 12.89 -24.54
N SER A 19 0.15 13.06 -23.26
CA SER A 19 -1.20 13.35 -22.75
C SER A 19 -1.14 13.42 -21.23
N ASN A 20 -2.08 14.16 -20.61
CA ASN A 20 -2.13 14.54 -19.20
C ASN A 20 -2.36 13.34 -18.24
N ALA A 21 -1.40 12.41 -18.20
CA ALA A 21 -1.30 11.37 -17.19
C ALA A 21 -0.23 11.82 -16.19
N ASN A 22 -0.49 11.56 -14.90
CA ASN A 22 0.43 11.62 -13.76
C ASN A 22 1.89 11.87 -14.20
N ALA A 23 2.43 13.02 -13.82
CA ALA A 23 3.84 13.28 -14.05
C ALA A 23 4.67 12.07 -13.57
N GLU A 24 5.31 11.41 -14.54
CA GLU A 24 6.44 10.48 -14.38
C GLU A 24 6.19 8.99 -14.07
N CYS A 25 5.14 8.38 -14.62
CA CYS A 25 5.23 6.93 -14.87
C CYS A 25 6.09 6.66 -16.13
N THR A 26 7.39 6.43 -15.95
CA THR A 26 8.32 6.15 -17.07
C THR A 26 8.30 4.69 -17.57
N MET A 27 7.41 3.87 -17.03
CA MET A 27 7.28 2.46 -17.42
C MET A 27 6.65 2.33 -18.80
N ASN A 28 7.22 1.47 -19.64
CA ASN A 28 6.71 1.24 -20.99
C ASN A 28 5.50 0.28 -21.01
N GLU A 29 4.85 0.19 -22.19
CA GLU A 29 3.62 -0.60 -22.40
C GLU A 29 3.79 -2.12 -22.22
N ILE A 30 5.03 -2.63 -22.13
CA ILE A 30 5.34 -4.03 -21.81
C ILE A 30 5.58 -4.20 -20.31
N GLU A 31 6.23 -3.22 -19.67
CA GLU A 31 6.54 -3.25 -18.25
C GLU A 31 5.29 -3.11 -17.37
N LYS A 32 4.36 -2.22 -17.74
CA LYS A 32 3.10 -2.01 -17.01
C LYS A 32 2.30 -3.31 -16.81
N PRO A 33 1.93 -4.07 -17.87
CA PRO A 33 1.16 -5.30 -17.68
C PRO A 33 1.93 -6.38 -16.93
N ASN A 34 3.24 -6.50 -17.13
CA ASN A 34 4.06 -7.48 -16.40
C ASN A 34 4.12 -7.16 -14.91
N THR A 35 4.33 -5.89 -14.55
CA THR A 35 4.35 -5.43 -13.17
C THR A 35 2.98 -5.53 -12.53
N ARG A 36 1.90 -5.17 -13.24
CA ARG A 36 0.52 -5.39 -12.77
C ARG A 36 0.25 -6.85 -12.45
N ILE A 37 0.61 -7.77 -13.35
CA ILE A 37 0.45 -9.21 -13.10
C ILE A 37 1.26 -9.64 -11.87
N GLY A 38 2.50 -9.17 -11.75
CA GLY A 38 3.36 -9.47 -10.60
C GLY A 38 2.77 -8.98 -9.28
N VAL A 39 2.28 -7.74 -9.24
CA VAL A 39 1.66 -7.12 -8.06
C VAL A 39 0.34 -7.80 -7.71
N CYS A 40 -0.55 -8.00 -8.68
CA CYS A 40 -1.88 -8.54 -8.40
C CYS A 40 -1.89 -10.04 -8.09
N ARG A 41 -0.80 -10.78 -8.39
CA ARG A 41 -0.61 -12.18 -7.96
C ARG A 41 -0.11 -12.31 -6.53
N GLN A 42 0.24 -11.21 -5.84
CA GLN A 42 0.69 -11.27 -4.45
C GLN A 42 -0.43 -11.67 -3.49
N GLN A 43 -1.69 -11.39 -3.84
CA GLN A 43 -2.85 -11.71 -3.00
C GLN A 43 -3.71 -12.82 -3.61
N PRO A 44 -3.85 -13.98 -2.94
CA PRO A 44 -4.74 -15.04 -3.39
C PRO A 44 -6.18 -14.52 -3.55
N GLY A 45 -6.82 -14.86 -4.67
CA GLY A 45 -8.22 -14.46 -4.95
C GLY A 45 -8.40 -13.14 -5.70
N ILE A 46 -7.34 -12.37 -5.95
CA ILE A 46 -7.39 -11.19 -6.83
C ILE A 46 -7.03 -11.60 -8.26
N ALA A 47 -7.94 -11.37 -9.21
CA ALA A 47 -7.67 -11.60 -10.64
C ALA A 47 -6.68 -10.54 -11.15
N SER A 48 -5.70 -10.94 -11.97
CA SER A 48 -4.64 -10.05 -12.48
C SER A 48 -5.06 -9.16 -13.68
N GLY A 49 -6.36 -8.85 -13.81
CA GLY A 49 -6.92 -8.01 -14.86
C GLY A 49 -6.79 -6.51 -14.56
N TYR A 50 -7.33 -5.65 -15.42
CA TYR A 50 -7.40 -4.21 -15.13
C TYR A 50 -8.22 -3.93 -13.86
N GLY A 51 -7.77 -2.96 -13.07
CA GLY A 51 -8.40 -2.58 -11.80
C GLY A 51 -8.04 -3.50 -10.63
N CYS A 52 -7.17 -4.49 -10.83
CA CYS A 52 -6.74 -5.40 -9.77
C CYS A 52 -5.95 -4.71 -8.67
N THR A 53 -5.23 -3.63 -9.01
CA THR A 53 -4.47 -2.83 -8.05
C THR A 53 -5.36 -2.08 -7.08
N SER A 54 -6.54 -1.62 -7.52
CA SER A 54 -7.54 -1.00 -6.64
C SER A 54 -8.13 -2.01 -5.65
N LEU A 55 -8.38 -3.25 -6.09
CA LEU A 55 -8.79 -4.34 -5.20
C LEU A 55 -7.70 -4.68 -4.19
N LEU A 56 -6.44 -4.79 -4.63
CA LEU A 56 -5.30 -5.04 -3.75
C LEU A 56 -5.13 -3.91 -2.73
N MET A 57 -5.27 -2.67 -3.17
CA MET A 57 -5.19 -1.51 -2.29
C MET A 57 -6.32 -1.54 -1.24
N LYS A 58 -7.56 -1.89 -1.63
CA LYS A 58 -8.67 -2.04 -0.68
C LYS A 58 -8.35 -3.06 0.41
N GLU A 59 -7.78 -4.21 0.07
CA GLU A 59 -7.36 -5.22 1.06
C GLU A 59 -6.25 -4.70 1.99
N GLN A 60 -5.24 -4.01 1.44
CA GLN A 60 -4.15 -3.44 2.23
C GLN A 60 -4.63 -2.34 3.19
N VAL A 61 -5.49 -1.43 2.71
CA VAL A 61 -6.10 -0.38 3.52
C VAL A 61 -6.98 -1.00 4.60
N ALA A 62 -7.72 -2.07 4.29
CA ALA A 62 -8.55 -2.77 5.27
C ALA A 62 -7.71 -3.41 6.39
N ASP A 63 -6.60 -4.09 6.08
CA ASP A 63 -5.72 -4.64 7.12
C ASP A 63 -5.15 -3.52 8.00
N GLN A 64 -4.67 -2.42 7.42
CA GLN A 64 -4.13 -1.30 8.19
C GLN A 64 -5.18 -0.64 9.09
N PHE A 65 -6.38 -0.36 8.57
CA PHE A 65 -7.48 0.17 9.36
C PHE A 65 -7.88 -0.80 10.49
N GLN A 66 -7.86 -2.10 10.22
CA GLN A 66 -8.12 -3.12 11.23
C GLN A 66 -7.05 -3.11 12.32
N GLN A 67 -5.74 -3.03 11.97
CA GLN A 67 -4.67 -2.95 12.98
C GLN A 67 -4.81 -1.70 13.85
N ILE A 68 -5.07 -0.54 13.25
CA ILE A 68 -5.27 0.73 13.96
C ILE A 68 -6.47 0.62 14.91
N ALA A 69 -7.61 0.13 14.42
CA ALA A 69 -8.82 0.02 15.21
C ALA A 69 -8.67 -0.98 16.38
N LEU A 70 -7.99 -2.12 16.15
CA LEU A 70 -7.67 -3.08 17.20
C LEU A 70 -6.70 -2.49 18.24
N ALA A 71 -5.69 -1.73 17.81
CA ALA A 71 -4.76 -1.07 18.70
C ALA A 71 -5.48 -0.08 19.64
N ARG A 72 -6.33 0.79 19.07
CA ARG A 72 -7.18 1.73 19.83
C ARG A 72 -8.11 1.00 20.80
N ARG A 73 -8.79 -0.05 20.32
CA ARG A 73 -9.67 -0.89 21.13
C ARG A 73 -8.96 -1.51 22.34
N CYS A 74 -7.68 -1.82 22.20
CA CYS A 74 -6.85 -2.41 23.26
C CYS A 74 -6.09 -1.40 24.13
N GLY A 75 -6.27 -0.10 23.87
CA GLY A 75 -5.64 0.99 24.62
C GLY A 75 -4.23 1.36 24.17
N PHE A 76 -3.74 0.80 23.06
CA PHE A 76 -2.44 1.14 22.45
C PHE A 76 -2.57 2.37 21.54
N ASN A 77 -3.01 3.49 22.11
CA ASN A 77 -3.34 4.70 21.34
C ASN A 77 -2.09 5.31 20.66
N ALA A 78 -0.95 5.33 21.36
CA ALA A 78 0.29 5.88 20.80
C ALA A 78 0.79 5.07 19.59
N GLU A 79 0.67 3.75 19.65
CA GLU A 79 0.99 2.85 18.54
C GLU A 79 -0.01 3.03 17.39
N ALA A 80 -1.30 3.17 17.69
CA ALA A 80 -2.33 3.43 16.69
C ALA A 80 -2.07 4.73 15.92
N ASP A 81 -1.69 5.80 16.61
CA ASP A 81 -1.41 7.09 16.00
C ASP A 81 -0.14 7.05 15.13
N LYS A 82 0.86 6.23 15.49
CA LYS A 82 2.02 5.96 14.64
C LYS A 82 1.61 5.24 13.35
N LEU A 83 0.82 4.18 13.45
CA LEU A 83 0.32 3.43 12.29
C LEU A 83 -0.52 4.33 11.37
N GLU A 84 -1.41 5.16 11.92
CA GLU A 84 -2.21 6.13 11.15
C GLU A 84 -1.33 7.16 10.44
N LYS A 85 -0.27 7.63 11.11
CA LYS A 85 0.72 8.51 10.49
C LYS A 85 1.45 7.83 9.33
N PHE A 86 1.91 6.58 9.51
CA PHE A 86 2.58 5.84 8.43
C PHE A 86 1.64 5.59 7.25
N TYR A 87 0.39 5.23 7.52
CA TYR A 87 -0.64 5.11 6.51
C TYR A 87 -0.78 6.40 5.68
N GLY A 88 -0.95 7.55 6.34
CA GLY A 88 -1.06 8.84 5.65
C GLY A 88 0.17 9.22 4.82
N GLN A 89 1.35 8.75 5.22
CA GLN A 89 2.62 9.03 4.52
C GLN A 89 2.91 8.05 3.38
N THR A 90 2.48 6.79 3.48
CA THR A 90 2.79 5.73 2.48
C THR A 90 1.74 5.66 1.39
N THR A 91 0.47 5.85 1.72
CA THR A 91 -0.67 5.69 0.80
C THR A 91 -0.54 6.48 -0.50
N PRO A 92 -0.13 7.77 -0.50
CA PRO A 92 0.02 8.52 -1.75
C PRO A 92 1.06 7.92 -2.71
N TYR A 93 2.15 7.34 -2.19
CA TYR A 93 3.16 6.67 -3.02
C TYR A 93 2.63 5.38 -3.64
N VAL A 94 1.85 4.60 -2.87
CA VAL A 94 1.23 3.36 -3.35
C VAL A 94 0.20 3.64 -4.45
N ILE A 95 -0.66 4.65 -4.26
CA ILE A 95 -1.62 5.09 -5.29
C ILE A 95 -0.89 5.44 -6.57
N SER A 96 0.10 6.34 -6.47
CA SER A 96 0.86 6.81 -7.63
C SER A 96 1.54 5.65 -8.38
N LEU A 97 2.05 4.66 -7.66
CA LEU A 97 2.62 3.44 -8.26
C LEU A 97 1.56 2.56 -8.94
N TYR A 98 0.40 2.39 -8.32
CA TYR A 98 -0.68 1.56 -8.86
C TYR A 98 -1.32 2.18 -10.10
N GLU A 99 -1.56 3.49 -10.08
CA GLU A 99 -2.04 4.22 -11.25
C GLU A 99 -1.04 4.23 -12.41
N CYS A 100 0.26 4.11 -12.12
CA CYS A 100 1.30 3.98 -13.15
C CYS A 100 1.19 2.65 -13.93
N ILE A 101 0.83 1.55 -13.26
CA ILE A 101 0.85 0.20 -13.85
C ILE A 101 -0.53 -0.34 -14.25
N ASP A 102 -1.61 0.32 -13.82
CA ASP A 102 -2.99 -0.15 -13.98
C ASP A 102 -3.96 1.02 -14.25
N THR A 103 -5.15 1.00 -13.64
CA THR A 103 -6.15 2.05 -13.77
C THR A 103 -6.01 3.10 -12.67
N SER A 104 -6.62 4.27 -12.86
CA SER A 104 -6.79 5.26 -11.80
C SER A 104 -7.43 4.64 -10.55
N VAL A 105 -7.01 5.09 -9.37
CA VAL A 105 -7.51 4.59 -8.09
C VAL A 105 -8.35 5.67 -7.43
N ASP A 106 -9.65 5.43 -7.29
CA ASP A 106 -10.50 6.27 -6.44
C ASP A 106 -10.20 5.96 -4.96
N ARG A 107 -9.31 6.76 -4.38
CA ARG A 107 -8.90 6.62 -2.98
C ARG A 107 -10.08 6.65 -2.00
N ALA A 108 -11.04 7.55 -2.22
CA ALA A 108 -12.17 7.73 -1.30
C ALA A 108 -13.09 6.51 -1.32
N ASP A 109 -13.35 5.95 -2.51
CA ASP A 109 -14.10 4.71 -2.66
C ASP A 109 -13.37 3.52 -2.03
N VAL A 110 -12.06 3.40 -2.23
CA VAL A 110 -11.21 2.35 -1.62
C VAL A 110 -11.26 2.42 -0.10
N GLU A 111 -11.03 3.59 0.48
CA GLU A 111 -11.06 3.80 1.94
C GLU A 111 -12.45 3.52 2.52
N THR A 112 -13.51 3.96 1.83
CA THR A 112 -14.91 3.72 2.26
C THR A 112 -15.22 2.23 2.29
N LYS A 113 -14.88 1.50 1.23
CA LYS A 113 -15.09 0.04 1.14
C LYS A 113 -14.26 -0.71 2.16
N ALA A 114 -13.00 -0.35 2.32
CA ALA A 114 -12.12 -0.93 3.33
C ALA A 114 -12.67 -0.73 4.74
N LYS A 115 -13.10 0.50 5.07
CA LYS A 115 -13.70 0.81 6.37
C LYS A 115 -14.97 0.00 6.63
N ALA A 116 -15.87 -0.12 5.65
CA ALA A 116 -17.09 -0.92 5.80
C ALA A 116 -16.79 -2.40 6.11
N GLU A 117 -15.75 -2.95 5.50
CA GLU A 117 -15.29 -4.31 5.77
C GLU A 117 -14.71 -4.46 7.18
N VAL A 118 -13.86 -3.51 7.61
CA VAL A 118 -13.30 -3.49 8.96
C VAL A 118 -14.40 -3.37 10.01
N ASP A 119 -15.34 -2.45 9.82
CA ASP A 119 -16.46 -2.26 10.76
C ASP A 119 -17.29 -3.56 10.88
N LYS A 120 -17.54 -4.25 9.76
CA LYS A 120 -18.19 -5.58 9.74
C LYS A 120 -17.38 -6.65 10.48
N ASN A 121 -16.06 -6.65 10.35
CA ASN A 121 -15.19 -7.62 11.01
C ASN A 121 -15.09 -7.36 12.52
N LEU A 122 -14.98 -6.09 12.92
CA LEU A 122 -14.91 -5.68 14.33
C LEU A 122 -16.23 -5.90 15.08
N ALA A 123 -17.37 -5.81 14.39
CA ALA A 123 -18.68 -6.10 14.96
C ALA A 123 -18.84 -7.57 15.40
N LYS A 124 -18.07 -8.49 14.81
CA LYS A 124 -18.05 -9.91 15.23
C LYS A 124 -17.26 -10.16 16.50
N LEU A 125 -16.47 -9.19 16.97
CA LEU A 125 -15.62 -9.33 18.16
C LEU A 125 -16.36 -8.85 19.42
N PRO A 126 -16.27 -9.60 20.53
CA PRO A 126 -16.90 -9.22 21.80
C PRO A 126 -16.37 -7.88 22.31
N ALA A 127 -17.25 -7.01 22.80
CA ALA A 127 -16.93 -5.65 23.23
C ALA A 127 -15.71 -5.58 24.19
N GLY A 128 -14.95 -4.48 24.09
CA GLY A 128 -13.68 -4.33 24.80
C GLY A 128 -12.53 -5.08 24.13
N CYS A 129 -11.38 -5.20 24.81
CA CYS A 129 -10.23 -5.94 24.33
C CYS A 129 -9.95 -7.15 25.24
N PRO A 130 -10.27 -8.38 24.78
CA PRO A 130 -9.91 -9.61 25.48
C PRO A 130 -8.42 -9.66 25.81
N ALA A 131 -8.06 -10.28 26.94
CA ALA A 131 -6.66 -10.33 27.40
C ALA A 131 -5.72 -11.00 26.39
N ASP A 132 -6.20 -12.06 25.72
CA ASP A 132 -5.43 -12.76 24.68
C ASP A 132 -5.18 -11.88 23.45
N LEU A 133 -6.19 -11.09 23.04
CA LEU A 133 -6.05 -10.11 21.97
C LEU A 133 -5.07 -9.00 22.37
N LYS A 134 -5.20 -8.49 23.60
CA LYS A 134 -4.29 -7.45 24.12
C LYS A 134 -2.84 -7.93 24.12
N GLU A 135 -2.60 -9.16 24.56
CA GLU A 135 -1.27 -9.77 24.54
C GLU A 135 -0.75 -9.94 23.11
N LYS A 136 -1.56 -10.45 22.18
CA LYS A 136 -1.19 -10.56 20.76
C LYS A 136 -0.82 -9.20 20.17
N MET A 137 -1.63 -8.16 20.43
CA MET A 137 -1.36 -6.80 19.97
C MET A 137 -0.06 -6.24 20.56
N SER A 138 0.19 -6.44 21.86
CA SER A 138 1.42 -5.98 22.51
C SER A 138 2.70 -6.54 21.86
N LYS A 139 2.64 -7.77 21.34
CA LYS A 139 3.78 -8.42 20.66
C LYS A 139 3.86 -8.06 19.18
N ARG A 140 2.72 -7.81 18.52
CA ARG A 140 2.64 -7.56 17.08
C ARG A 140 2.90 -6.10 16.72
N LEU A 141 2.37 -5.14 17.49
CA LEU A 141 2.43 -3.72 17.18
C LEU A 141 3.85 -3.17 16.99
N PRO A 142 4.84 -3.49 17.86
CA PRO A 142 6.21 -2.99 17.66
C PRO A 142 6.81 -3.44 16.32
N LYS A 143 6.55 -4.69 15.91
CA LYS A 143 7.03 -5.24 14.64
C LYS A 143 6.34 -4.60 13.43
N LEU A 144 5.03 -4.33 13.54
CA LEU A 144 4.28 -3.64 12.48
C LEU A 144 4.83 -2.23 12.28
N ILE A 145 5.06 -1.49 13.36
CA ILE A 145 5.66 -0.15 13.32
C ILE A 145 7.05 -0.19 12.66
N GLU A 146 7.90 -1.14 13.03
CA GLU A 146 9.23 -1.28 12.42
C GLU A 146 9.16 -1.59 10.91
N ILE A 147 8.21 -2.43 10.49
CA ILE A 147 7.97 -2.73 9.08
C ILE A 147 7.52 -1.46 8.35
N ASP A 148 6.55 -0.73 8.88
CA ASP A 148 6.02 0.49 8.24
C ASP A 148 7.08 1.60 8.17
N GLU A 149 7.91 1.76 9.20
CA GLU A 149 9.05 2.70 9.17
C GLU A 149 10.04 2.37 8.05
N ARG A 150 10.42 1.10 7.93
CA ARG A 150 11.31 0.64 6.86
C ARG A 150 10.66 0.82 5.49
N SER A 151 9.40 0.41 5.33
CA SER A 151 8.67 0.54 4.07
C SER A 151 8.50 1.99 3.65
N LEU A 152 8.28 2.92 4.58
CA LEU A 152 8.23 4.35 4.27
C LEU A 152 9.60 4.86 3.76
N ALA A 153 10.70 4.45 4.38
CA ALA A 153 12.04 4.83 3.94
C ALA A 153 12.33 4.29 2.52
N GLU A 154 11.98 3.04 2.26
CA GLU A 154 12.11 2.39 0.96
C GLU A 154 11.24 3.07 -0.11
N MET A 155 9.98 3.39 0.20
CA MET A 155 9.08 4.09 -0.72
C MET A 155 9.58 5.48 -1.06
N LYS A 156 10.08 6.24 -0.07
CA LYS A 156 10.68 7.56 -0.32
C LYS A 156 11.95 7.48 -1.17
N ALA A 157 12.81 6.50 -0.91
CA ALA A 157 14.03 6.28 -1.69
C ALA A 157 13.70 5.87 -3.14
N LEU A 158 12.70 5.01 -3.32
CA LEU A 158 12.21 4.62 -4.63
C LEU A 158 11.61 5.83 -5.36
N ALA A 159 10.69 6.55 -4.71
CA ALA A 159 10.05 7.73 -5.28
C ALA A 159 11.06 8.79 -5.72
N ALA A 160 12.07 9.08 -4.89
CA ALA A 160 13.17 9.97 -5.26
C ALA A 160 13.97 9.47 -6.48
N LYS A 161 14.18 8.15 -6.59
CA LYS A 161 14.90 7.54 -7.72
C LYS A 161 14.13 7.64 -9.05
N ILE A 162 12.79 7.65 -8.99
CA ILE A 162 11.92 7.73 -10.17
C ILE A 162 11.25 9.11 -10.33
N ASN A 163 11.73 10.12 -9.59
CA ASN A 163 11.17 11.48 -9.50
C ASN A 163 9.68 11.58 -9.10
N LEU A 164 9.08 10.49 -8.64
CA LEU A 164 7.68 10.44 -8.26
C LEU A 164 7.41 11.36 -7.07
N THR A 165 6.73 12.47 -7.33
CA THR A 165 6.22 13.38 -6.31
C THR A 165 4.72 13.12 -6.19
N PRO A 166 4.27 12.35 -5.18
CA PRO A 166 2.85 12.09 -5.04
C PRO A 166 2.12 13.41 -4.80
N GLU A 167 1.06 13.65 -5.56
CA GLU A 167 0.14 14.74 -5.23
C GLU A 167 -0.43 14.43 -3.84
N VAL A 168 -0.19 15.34 -2.89
CA VAL A 168 -0.86 15.28 -1.59
C VAL A 168 -2.33 15.63 -1.89
N SER A 169 -3.14 14.61 -2.14
CA SER A 169 -4.58 14.78 -2.30
C SER A 169 -5.09 15.53 -1.07
N LYS A 170 -5.58 16.75 -1.29
CA LYS A 170 -6.21 17.59 -0.28
C LYS A 170 -7.53 17.01 0.15
#